data_AF-A0A380CW92-F1
#
_entry.id   AF-A0A380CW92-F1
#
_cell.length_a   1.000
_cell.length_b   1.000
_cell.length_c   1.000
_cell.angle_alpha   90.00
_cell.angle_beta   90.00
_cell.angle_gamma   90.00
#
_symmetry.space_group_name_H-M   'P 1'
#
loop_
_entity.id
_entity.type
_entity.pdbx_description
1 polymer ?
#
loop_
_entity_poly.entity_id
_entity_poly.type
_entity_poly.pdbx_seq_one_letter_code
_entity_poly.pdbx_strand_id
1 'polypeptide(L)'
;MKKLLYITLLIGGIFSFTPSQAQVRINVNIGNQPLWGPVGYDYVRYYYMPEMDVYYDVVHRRYTYYHGNRWVTRGSLPSKYRRYNMYRTYKVVVNDRNPWHRHSHYHERYHRYSGNYSQVNLRDGRGRSDRHDRDRYDRHDRKDNHKGNKHRGKNKGRHHD
;
A
#
# COMPACT_ATOMS: atom_id res chain seq x y z
N MET A 1 -39.67 -54.27 -28.75
CA MET A 1 -38.19 -54.21 -28.70
C MET A 1 -37.59 -52.84 -29.06
N LYS A 2 -38.22 -51.98 -29.88
CA LYS A 2 -37.65 -50.65 -30.25
C LYS A 2 -37.94 -49.52 -29.26
N LYS A 3 -38.91 -49.69 -28.35
CA LYS A 3 -39.34 -48.66 -27.37
C LYS A 3 -38.47 -48.62 -26.09
N LEU A 4 -37.67 -49.66 -25.84
CA LEU A 4 -36.76 -49.74 -24.69
C LEU A 4 -35.44 -48.99 -24.91
N LEU A 5 -35.07 -48.73 -26.17
CA LEU A 5 -33.85 -48.01 -26.54
C LEU A 5 -33.95 -46.48 -26.32
N TYR A 6 -35.17 -45.93 -26.23
CA TYR A 6 -35.36 -44.50 -25.99
C TYR A 6 -35.30 -44.13 -24.50
N ILE A 7 -35.55 -45.08 -23.60
CA ILE A 7 -35.50 -44.86 -22.14
C ILE A 7 -34.04 -44.86 -21.66
N THR A 8 -33.16 -45.65 -22.28
CA THR A 8 -31.72 -45.66 -21.96
C THR A 8 -31.02 -44.37 -22.37
N LEU A 9 -31.50 -43.67 -23.40
CA LEU A 9 -30.97 -42.37 -23.82
C LEU A 9 -31.34 -41.23 -22.86
N LEU A 10 -32.39 -41.40 -22.06
CA LEU A 10 -32.92 -40.37 -21.15
C LEU A 10 -32.33 -40.48 -19.72
N ILE A 11 -31.70 -41.61 -19.37
CA ILE A 11 -31.15 -41.88 -18.04
C ILE A 11 -29.62 -41.67 -17.97
N GLY A 12 -28.91 -41.65 -19.10
CA GLY A 12 -27.45 -41.55 -19.14
C GLY A 12 -26.84 -40.17 -18.89
N GLY A 13 -27.64 -39.18 -18.50
CA GLY A 13 -27.24 -37.76 -18.51
C GLY A 13 -27.00 -37.12 -17.15
N ILE A 14 -26.84 -37.88 -16.07
CA ILE A 14 -26.67 -37.30 -14.72
C ILE A 14 -25.46 -37.93 -14.04
N PHE A 15 -24.59 -37.05 -13.51
CA PHE A 15 -23.41 -37.30 -12.66
C PHE A 15 -22.06 -37.49 -13.36
N SER A 16 -21.56 -36.40 -13.94
CA SER A 16 -20.12 -36.13 -13.95
C SER A 16 -19.87 -34.76 -13.31
N PHE A 17 -19.99 -34.70 -11.99
CA PHE A 17 -19.48 -33.57 -11.22
C PHE A 17 -17.99 -33.79 -10.99
N THR A 18 -17.15 -33.30 -11.90
CA THR A 18 -15.72 -33.16 -11.62
C THR A 18 -15.55 -31.99 -10.65
N PRO A 19 -15.05 -32.19 -9.41
CA PRO A 19 -14.75 -31.07 -8.55
C PRO A 19 -13.65 -30.23 -9.20
N SER A 20 -13.99 -28.99 -9.58
CA SER A 20 -13.02 -28.02 -10.06
C SER A 20 -12.08 -27.66 -8.91
N GLN A 21 -10.89 -28.25 -8.90
CA GLN A 21 -9.78 -27.85 -8.04
C GLN A 21 -9.30 -26.47 -8.50
N ALA A 22 -9.88 -25.41 -7.96
CA ALA A 22 -9.41 -24.06 -8.21
C ALA A 22 -8.03 -23.89 -7.54
N GLN A 23 -6.97 -23.79 -8.34
CA GLN A 23 -5.64 -23.45 -7.82
C GLN A 23 -5.65 -22.00 -7.33
N VAL A 24 -5.51 -21.80 -6.03
CA VAL A 24 -5.32 -20.47 -5.45
C VAL A 24 -3.89 -20.01 -5.76
N ARG A 25 -3.73 -19.06 -6.69
CA ARG A 25 -2.44 -18.42 -6.97
C ARG A 25 -2.29 -17.15 -6.13
N ILE A 26 -1.40 -17.19 -5.14
CA ILE A 26 -1.00 -16.01 -4.37
C ILE A 26 0.17 -15.35 -5.11
N ASN A 27 -0.03 -14.11 -5.57
CA ASN A 27 1.03 -13.33 -6.21
C ASN A 27 1.56 -12.29 -5.22
N VAL A 28 2.88 -12.25 -5.01
CA VAL A 28 3.56 -11.36 -4.06
C VAL A 28 4.67 -10.62 -4.81
N ASN A 29 4.80 -9.31 -4.63
CA ASN A 29 5.88 -8.53 -5.24
C ASN A 29 6.53 -7.50 -4.31
N ILE A 30 6.54 -7.77 -3.01
CA ILE A 30 7.10 -6.89 -1.96
C ILE A 30 8.52 -6.39 -2.32
N GLY A 31 9.38 -7.25 -2.86
CA GLY A 31 10.75 -6.89 -3.25
C GLY A 31 10.88 -5.95 -4.46
N ASN A 32 9.83 -5.85 -5.29
CA ASN A 32 9.81 -5.00 -6.47
C ASN A 32 9.25 -3.60 -6.19
N GLN A 33 8.59 -3.43 -5.05
CA GLN A 33 8.00 -2.15 -4.68
C GLN A 33 9.11 -1.13 -4.32
N PRO A 34 9.11 0.06 -4.94
CA PRO A 34 10.07 1.11 -4.62
C PRO A 34 9.90 1.55 -3.17
N LEU A 35 10.99 1.99 -2.54
CA LEU A 35 11.01 2.45 -1.15
C LEU A 35 10.06 3.62 -0.85
N TRP A 36 9.68 4.39 -1.87
CA TRP A 36 8.70 5.46 -1.76
C TRP A 36 7.24 4.98 -1.82
N GLY A 37 7.00 3.71 -2.13
CA GLY A 37 5.67 3.09 -2.15
C GLY A 37 5.06 3.02 -0.75
N PRO A 38 3.72 2.99 -0.61
CA PRO A 38 3.04 2.88 0.68
C PRO A 38 3.29 1.52 1.33
N VAL A 39 3.30 1.52 2.67
CA VAL A 39 3.31 0.28 3.46
C VAL A 39 1.97 -0.47 3.39
N GLY A 40 1.97 -1.76 3.74
CA GLY A 40 0.74 -2.55 3.95
C GLY A 40 0.20 -3.28 2.73
N TYR A 41 1.01 -3.49 1.69
CA TYR A 41 0.60 -4.19 0.48
C TYR A 41 1.60 -5.28 0.08
N ASP A 42 1.12 -6.53 0.01
CA ASP A 42 1.93 -7.68 -0.43
C ASP A 42 2.08 -7.73 -1.96
N TYR A 43 1.10 -7.18 -2.67
CA TYR A 43 1.09 -7.07 -4.11
C TYR A 43 0.58 -5.72 -4.59
N VAL A 44 1.33 -5.14 -5.52
CA VAL A 44 0.94 -3.91 -6.22
C VAL A 44 1.23 -4.06 -7.70
N ARG A 45 0.22 -3.90 -8.55
CA ARG A 45 0.43 -3.76 -9.99
C ARG A 45 0.83 -2.33 -10.36
N TYR A 46 0.00 -1.35 -9.97
CA TYR A 46 0.24 0.06 -10.24
C TYR A 46 0.10 0.90 -8.97
N TYR A 47 0.88 1.98 -8.89
CA TYR A 47 0.58 3.13 -8.04
C TYR A 47 -0.06 4.23 -8.88
N TYR A 48 -1.29 4.60 -8.55
CA TYR A 48 -1.91 5.81 -9.06
C TYR A 48 -1.54 7.00 -8.17
N MET A 49 -1.05 8.08 -8.76
CA MET A 49 -0.64 9.30 -8.09
C MET A 49 -1.58 10.44 -8.50
N PRO A 50 -2.60 10.76 -7.67
CA PRO A 50 -3.65 11.73 -8.02
C PRO A 50 -3.10 13.15 -8.20
N GLU A 51 -1.98 13.48 -7.55
CA GLU A 51 -1.36 14.81 -7.66
C GLU A 51 -0.81 15.12 -9.07
N MET A 52 -0.59 14.08 -9.89
CA MET A 52 -0.01 14.20 -11.24
C MET A 52 -0.87 13.56 -12.32
N ASP A 53 -1.95 12.84 -11.94
CA ASP A 53 -2.72 11.93 -12.79
C ASP A 53 -1.82 10.90 -13.52
N VAL A 54 -0.92 10.26 -12.76
CA VAL A 54 0.09 9.32 -13.27
C VAL A 54 -0.13 7.93 -12.68
N TYR A 55 0.10 6.91 -13.49
CA TYR A 55 0.21 5.52 -13.05
C TYR A 55 1.67 5.05 -13.14
N TYR A 56 2.22 4.50 -12.06
CA TYR A 56 3.52 3.85 -12.07
C TYR A 56 3.33 2.33 -12.01
N ASP A 57 3.82 1.62 -13.02
CA ASP A 57 3.88 0.15 -13.05
C ASP A 57 5.02 -0.35 -12.17
N VAL A 58 4.68 -1.06 -11.10
CA VAL A 58 5.66 -1.58 -10.13
C VAL A 58 6.53 -2.68 -10.73
N VAL A 59 5.95 -3.50 -11.60
CA VAL A 59 6.64 -4.66 -12.19
C VAL A 59 7.61 -4.20 -13.27
N HIS A 60 7.16 -3.33 -14.17
CA HIS A 60 7.95 -2.89 -15.32
C HIS A 60 8.75 -1.61 -15.08
N ARG A 61 8.52 -0.92 -13.94
CA ARG A 61 9.14 0.36 -13.57
C ARG A 61 8.94 1.45 -14.62
N ARG A 62 7.69 1.60 -15.09
CA ARG A 62 7.31 2.56 -16.13
C ARG A 62 6.18 3.45 -15.66
N TYR A 63 6.11 4.65 -16.22
CA TYR A 63 5.06 5.63 -15.96
C TYR A 63 4.10 5.69 -17.14
N THR A 64 2.81 5.65 -16.86
CA THR A 64 1.75 5.92 -17.81
C THR A 64 1.05 7.23 -17.44
N TYR A 65 1.03 8.18 -18.35
CA TYR A 65 0.47 9.53 -18.15
C TYR A 65 -0.12 10.08 -19.45
N TYR A 66 -1.00 11.08 -19.31
CA TYR A 66 -1.65 11.70 -20.46
C TYR A 66 -0.72 12.75 -21.11
N HIS A 67 -0.51 12.63 -22.43
CA HIS A 67 0.33 13.52 -23.22
C HIS A 67 -0.08 13.53 -24.69
N GLY A 68 -0.35 14.72 -25.23
CA GLY A 68 -0.75 14.87 -26.64
C GLY A 68 -2.00 14.07 -26.97
N ASN A 69 -3.06 14.28 -26.17
CA ASN A 69 -4.38 13.66 -26.32
C ASN A 69 -4.42 12.13 -26.20
N ARG A 70 -3.36 11.49 -25.70
CA ARG A 70 -3.30 10.05 -25.49
C ARG A 70 -2.55 9.68 -24.22
N TRP A 71 -2.83 8.48 -23.71
CA TRP A 71 -2.01 7.85 -22.69
C TRP A 71 -0.73 7.32 -23.30
N VAL A 72 0.41 7.65 -22.70
CA VAL A 72 1.73 7.15 -23.13
C VAL A 72 2.44 6.50 -21.96
N THR A 73 3.21 5.45 -22.24
CA THR A 73 3.99 4.73 -21.23
C THR A 73 5.49 4.90 -21.47
N ARG A 74 6.20 5.55 -20.55
CA ARG A 74 7.64 5.87 -20.64
C ARG A 74 8.41 5.39 -19.41
N GLY A 75 9.73 5.28 -19.52
CA GLY A 75 10.60 4.90 -18.39
C GLY A 75 10.83 6.00 -17.36
N SER A 76 10.54 7.25 -17.73
CA SER A 76 10.74 8.42 -16.86
C SER A 76 9.52 9.34 -16.89
N LEU A 77 9.35 10.10 -15.82
CA LEU A 77 8.36 11.17 -15.79
C LEU A 77 8.84 12.39 -16.60
N PRO A 78 7.92 13.10 -17.27
CA PRO A 78 8.19 14.41 -17.84
C PRO A 78 8.77 15.40 -16.83
N SER A 79 9.66 16.29 -17.31
CA SER A 79 10.32 17.31 -16.48
C SER A 79 9.35 18.21 -15.69
N LYS A 80 8.13 18.44 -16.23
CA LYS A 80 7.08 19.20 -15.54
C LYS A 80 6.69 18.64 -14.16
N TYR A 81 6.93 17.35 -13.93
CA TYR A 81 6.65 16.67 -12.67
C TYR A 81 7.85 16.63 -11.70
N ARG A 82 9.01 17.20 -12.07
CA ARG A 82 10.24 17.15 -11.26
C ARG A 82 10.09 17.75 -9.85
N ARG A 83 9.15 18.68 -9.66
CA ARG A 83 8.88 19.31 -8.36
C ARG A 83 8.27 18.36 -7.33
N TYR A 84 7.66 17.26 -7.77
CA TYR A 84 6.96 16.34 -6.88
C TYR A 84 7.94 15.36 -6.25
N ASN A 85 7.89 15.27 -4.92
CA ASN A 85 8.72 14.32 -4.18
C ASN A 85 8.00 12.97 -4.07
N MET A 86 8.54 11.95 -4.74
CA MET A 86 7.95 10.61 -4.74
C MET A 86 7.82 10.01 -3.34
N TYR A 87 8.67 10.37 -2.37
CA TYR A 87 8.54 9.88 -1.00
C TYR A 87 7.41 10.52 -0.20
N ARG A 88 6.81 11.60 -0.72
CA ARG A 88 5.76 12.37 -0.03
C ARG A 88 4.41 12.29 -0.73
N THR A 89 4.39 12.37 -2.06
CA THR A 89 3.15 12.34 -2.84
C THR A 89 2.28 11.15 -2.44
N TYR A 90 0.97 11.32 -2.35
CA TYR A 90 0.07 10.20 -2.05
C TYR A 90 0.03 9.17 -3.19
N LYS A 91 -0.01 7.88 -2.87
CA LYS A 91 -0.17 6.79 -3.84
C LYS A 91 -1.37 5.93 -3.48
N VAL A 92 -2.14 5.57 -4.50
CA VAL A 92 -3.21 4.59 -4.42
C VAL A 92 -2.75 3.31 -5.10
N VAL A 93 -2.89 2.18 -4.43
CA VAL A 93 -2.63 0.86 -5.04
C VAL A 93 -3.78 0.49 -5.97
N VAL A 94 -3.44 0.17 -7.22
CA VAL A 94 -4.39 -0.18 -8.27
C VAL A 94 -3.95 -1.48 -8.96
N ASN A 95 -4.83 -2.48 -8.94
CA ASN A 95 -4.55 -3.84 -9.46
C ASN A 95 -5.32 -4.20 -10.74
N ASP A 96 -5.84 -3.19 -11.44
CA ASP A 96 -6.43 -3.33 -12.77
C ASP A 96 -5.39 -3.59 -13.86
N ARG A 97 -5.79 -4.21 -14.97
CA ARG A 97 -4.91 -4.47 -16.13
C ARG A 97 -4.38 -3.17 -16.77
N ASN A 98 -5.27 -2.23 -17.06
CA ASN A 98 -4.98 -0.97 -17.77
C ASN A 98 -5.82 0.17 -17.14
N PRO A 99 -5.45 0.67 -15.95
CA PRO A 99 -6.30 1.57 -15.17
C PRO A 99 -6.58 2.91 -15.85
N TRP A 100 -5.71 3.36 -16.75
CA TRP A 100 -5.90 4.59 -17.53
C TRP A 100 -7.12 4.55 -18.48
N HIS A 101 -7.60 3.37 -18.89
CA HIS A 101 -8.86 3.27 -19.66
C HIS A 101 -10.09 3.65 -18.84
N ARG A 102 -9.99 3.54 -17.50
CA ARG A 102 -11.02 3.97 -16.56
C ARG A 102 -10.51 5.14 -15.72
N HIS A 103 -9.71 6.03 -16.32
CA HIS A 103 -9.06 7.10 -15.57
C HIS A 103 -10.06 7.99 -14.83
N SER A 104 -11.20 8.33 -15.44
CA SER A 104 -12.27 9.10 -14.80
C SER A 104 -12.69 8.52 -13.45
N HIS A 105 -12.90 7.19 -13.39
CA HIS A 105 -13.24 6.48 -12.16
C HIS A 105 -12.18 6.65 -11.06
N TYR A 106 -10.91 6.54 -11.41
CA TYR A 106 -9.79 6.70 -10.48
C TYR A 106 -9.62 8.15 -10.03
N HIS A 107 -9.72 9.09 -10.98
CA HIS A 107 -9.61 10.51 -10.70
C HIS A 107 -10.72 10.96 -9.76
N GLU A 108 -11.98 10.69 -10.09
CA GLU A 108 -13.13 11.06 -9.25
C GLU A 108 -13.01 10.51 -7.82
N ARG A 109 -12.60 9.25 -7.67
CA ARG A 109 -12.47 8.62 -6.35
C ARG A 109 -11.31 9.15 -5.52
N TYR A 110 -10.19 9.50 -6.15
CA TYR A 110 -8.92 9.72 -5.44
C TYR A 110 -8.28 11.10 -5.61
N HIS A 111 -8.80 11.99 -6.47
CA HIS A 111 -8.24 13.34 -6.67
C HIS A 111 -8.14 14.14 -5.36
N ARG A 112 -9.08 13.95 -4.42
CA ARG A 112 -9.07 14.58 -3.09
C ARG A 112 -7.85 14.26 -2.23
N TYR A 113 -7.11 13.20 -2.54
CA TYR A 113 -5.86 12.86 -1.85
C TYR A 113 -4.64 13.57 -2.45
N SER A 114 -4.82 14.35 -3.51
CA SER A 114 -3.80 15.27 -4.00
C SER A 114 -3.37 16.22 -2.88
N GLY A 115 -2.06 16.38 -2.66
CA GLY A 115 -1.53 17.17 -1.56
C GLY A 115 -1.62 16.52 -0.17
N ASN A 116 -2.12 15.27 -0.06
CA ASN A 116 -2.01 14.51 1.17
C ASN A 116 -0.59 13.93 1.32
N TYR A 117 0.08 14.26 2.42
CA TYR A 117 1.45 13.83 2.71
C TYR A 117 1.56 12.97 3.99
N SER A 118 0.45 12.46 4.52
CA SER A 118 0.43 11.67 5.75
C SER A 118 0.72 10.18 5.51
N GLN A 119 0.77 9.74 4.25
CA GLN A 119 0.99 8.34 3.89
C GLN A 119 2.43 7.91 4.24
N VAL A 120 2.54 6.83 5.03
CA VAL A 120 3.83 6.23 5.38
C VAL A 120 4.33 5.39 4.22
N ASN A 121 5.57 5.64 3.79
CA ASN A 121 6.23 4.88 2.75
C ASN A 121 7.05 3.70 3.33
N LEU A 122 7.43 2.75 2.47
CA LEU A 122 8.18 1.54 2.83
C LEU A 122 9.53 1.85 3.50
N ARG A 123 10.24 2.91 3.06
CA ARG A 123 11.50 3.34 3.70
C ARG A 123 11.28 3.68 5.17
N ASP A 124 10.30 4.53 5.45
CA ASP A 124 10.06 5.08 6.79
C ASP A 124 9.32 4.07 7.68
N GLY A 125 8.54 3.17 7.09
CA GLY A 125 7.85 2.07 7.78
C GLY A 125 8.82 1.01 8.31
N ARG A 126 9.83 0.61 7.52
CA ARG A 126 10.84 -0.37 7.95
C ARG A 126 11.55 0.08 9.24
N GLY A 127 11.94 1.36 9.30
CA GLY A 127 12.62 1.92 10.48
C GLY A 127 11.74 2.08 11.73
N ARG A 128 10.42 1.89 11.66
CA ARG A 128 9.54 1.90 12.85
C ARG A 128 9.48 0.55 13.56
N SER A 129 9.58 -0.55 12.81
CA SER A 129 9.66 -1.90 13.37
C SER A 129 10.90 -2.03 14.27
N ASP A 130 12.06 -1.60 13.76
CA ASP A 130 13.34 -1.74 14.46
C ASP A 130 13.45 -0.89 15.74
N ARG A 131 12.72 0.23 15.81
CA ARG A 131 12.74 1.13 16.99
C ARG A 131 11.93 0.56 18.15
N HIS A 132 10.79 -0.07 17.87
CA HIS A 132 9.94 -0.67 18.91
C HIS A 132 10.66 -1.79 19.68
N ASP A 133 11.54 -2.54 19.00
CA ASP A 133 12.33 -3.60 19.67
C ASP A 133 13.46 -3.03 20.53
N ARG A 134 14.09 -1.93 20.12
CA ARG A 134 15.16 -1.28 20.91
C ARG A 134 14.64 -0.65 22.20
N ASP A 135 13.51 0.06 22.13
CA ASP A 135 12.91 0.70 23.31
C ASP A 135 12.47 -0.32 24.37
N ARG A 136 12.25 -1.59 23.98
CA ARG A 136 11.92 -2.68 24.90
C ARG A 136 13.13 -3.16 25.69
N TYR A 137 14.31 -3.22 25.05
CA TYR A 137 15.56 -3.60 25.71
C TYR A 137 16.06 -2.51 26.67
N ASP A 138 16.05 -1.24 26.24
CA ASP A 138 16.55 -0.12 27.07
C ASP A 138 15.70 0.15 28.34
N ARG A 139 14.45 -0.33 28.38
CA ARG A 139 13.57 -0.16 29.53
C ARG A 139 13.81 -1.20 30.64
N HIS A 140 14.51 -2.30 30.36
CA HIS A 140 14.89 -3.28 31.38
C HIS A 140 16.11 -2.84 32.20
N ASP A 141 17.06 -2.11 31.62
CA ASP A 141 18.28 -1.69 32.33
C ASP A 141 18.11 -0.45 33.22
N ARG A 142 16.96 0.24 33.18
CA ARG A 142 16.74 1.50 33.92
C ARG A 142 15.90 1.38 35.18
N LYS A 143 15.49 0.18 35.60
CA LYS A 143 14.62 0.01 36.77
C LYS A 143 15.33 -0.11 38.13
N ASP A 144 16.66 -0.16 38.18
CA ASP A 144 17.37 -0.41 39.44
C ASP A 144 17.92 0.84 40.16
N ASN A 145 17.78 2.05 39.62
CA ASN A 145 18.48 3.24 40.16
C ASN A 145 17.59 4.45 40.53
N HIS A 146 16.46 4.23 41.20
CA HIS A 146 15.75 5.32 41.89
C HIS A 146 15.43 5.00 43.35
N LYS A 147 16.47 4.88 44.17
CA LYS A 147 16.42 5.22 45.60
C LYS A 147 17.42 6.35 45.86
N GLY A 148 16.93 7.58 46.03
CA GLY A 148 17.83 8.70 46.32
C GLY A 148 17.13 10.03 46.57
N ASN A 149 16.99 10.35 47.86
CA ASN A 149 16.92 11.69 48.46
C ASN A 149 15.79 12.65 48.08
N LYS A 150 14.81 12.77 48.99
CA LYS A 150 14.07 14.01 49.24
C LYS A 150 14.58 14.64 50.53
N HIS A 151 15.45 15.64 50.43
CA HIS A 151 15.77 16.54 51.53
C HIS A 151 15.75 18.02 51.11
N ARG A 152 14.93 18.76 51.88
CA ARG A 152 15.05 20.17 52.35
C ARG A 152 15.01 21.34 51.37
N GLY A 153 14.20 22.32 51.77
CA GLY A 153 14.40 23.73 51.42
C GLY A 153 13.22 24.64 51.74
N LYS A 154 12.92 24.86 53.03
CA LYS A 154 12.03 25.95 53.48
C LYS A 154 12.65 27.28 53.08
N ASN A 155 11.88 28.18 52.45
CA ASN A 155 12.17 29.61 52.50
C ASN A 155 10.88 30.39 52.69
N LYS A 156 10.71 30.99 53.87
CA LYS A 156 9.67 31.98 54.18
C LYS A 156 10.33 33.35 54.06
N GLY A 157 9.85 34.17 53.14
CA GLY A 157 10.17 35.59 53.09
C GLY A 157 8.92 36.38 52.74
N ARG A 158 8.43 37.19 53.68
CA ARG A 158 7.64 38.40 53.41
C ARG A 158 7.91 39.41 54.53
N HIS A 159 8.46 40.55 54.11
CA HIS A 159 8.54 41.82 54.83
C HIS A 159 7.17 42.50 54.91
N HIS A 160 6.99 43.25 55.99
CA HIS A 160 6.23 44.49 56.21
C HIS A 160 6.71 44.90 57.63
N ASP A 161 7.34 46.04 57.91
CA ASP A 161 7.28 47.39 57.34
C ASP A 161 8.68 48.06 57.31
#